data_AF-A0A3S0EY21-F1
#
_entry.id   AF-A0A3S0EY21-F1
#
_cell.length_a   1.000
_cell.length_b   1.000
_cell.length_c   1.000
_cell.angle_alpha   90.00
_cell.angle_beta   90.00
_cell.angle_gamma   90.00
#
_symmetry.space_group_name_H-M   'P 1'
#
loop_
_entity.id
_entity.type
_entity.pdbx_description
1 polymer ?
#
loop_
_entity_poly.entity_id
_entity_poly.type
_entity_poly.pdbx_seq_one_letter_code
_entity_poly.pdbx_strand_id
1 'polypeptide(L)'
;MARDTKKGAKSEVLSMRMDPATRFLVDFVARCKGQSISTVVERAIQEAADRINLADDPRTGEIKWTHFWHINEGVRSLKMWSEKKLYPNYEEQFIVSFANMHWPFFYVTEKRTAYKEAYIDIIWPQIDEFAEIWRNTRTTDRWAAGRAMRTVILNAGVQPPDWPPRPPAPAPAAAQKNPPGQSGEGKAS
;
A
#
# COMPACT_ATOMS: atom_id res chain seq x y z
N MET A 1 -10.66 33.77 -24.29
CA MET A 1 -9.66 32.92 -23.61
C MET A 1 -10.33 31.62 -23.21
N ALA A 2 -10.34 30.62 -24.08
CA ALA A 2 -10.97 29.32 -23.80
C ALA A 2 -10.00 28.44 -23.00
N ARG A 3 -10.48 27.85 -21.90
CA ARG A 3 -9.73 26.85 -21.12
C ARG A 3 -9.69 25.54 -21.90
N ASP A 4 -8.50 25.08 -22.25
CA ASP A 4 -8.28 23.71 -22.72
C ASP A 4 -8.48 22.73 -21.57
N THR A 5 -9.69 22.15 -21.48
CA THR A 5 -9.93 20.91 -20.77
C THR A 5 -9.47 19.72 -21.61
N LYS A 6 -8.19 19.36 -21.51
CA LYS A 6 -7.71 18.03 -21.89
C LYS A 6 -7.03 17.35 -20.72
N LYS A 7 -7.84 16.69 -19.89
CA LYS A 7 -7.38 15.61 -19.00
C LYS A 7 -8.07 14.33 -19.46
N GLY A 8 -7.75 13.91 -20.68
CA GLY A 8 -8.08 12.57 -21.16
C GLY A 8 -7.23 11.57 -20.37
N ALA A 9 -7.88 10.58 -19.75
CA ALA A 9 -7.19 9.45 -19.14
C ALA A 9 -6.24 8.84 -20.18
N LYS A 10 -4.96 8.67 -19.82
CA LYS A 10 -3.98 8.05 -20.71
C LYS A 10 -4.43 6.61 -20.96
N SER A 11 -4.82 6.31 -22.20
CA SER A 11 -5.07 4.93 -22.63
C SER A 11 -3.74 4.17 -22.64
N GLU A 12 -3.69 3.00 -22.00
CA GLU A 12 -2.54 2.10 -22.07
C GLU A 12 -2.65 1.19 -23.31
N VAL A 13 -1.51 0.85 -23.92
CA VAL A 13 -1.47 0.01 -25.12
C VAL A 13 -1.29 -1.45 -24.73
N LEU A 14 -2.29 -2.29 -25.03
CA LEU A 14 -2.21 -3.75 -24.87
C LEU A 14 -1.87 -4.40 -26.22
N SER A 15 -0.68 -4.99 -26.32
CA SER A 15 -0.26 -5.78 -27.48
C SER A 15 -0.26 -7.27 -27.11
N MET A 16 -1.03 -8.08 -27.83
CA MET A 16 -1.10 -9.53 -27.62
C MET A 16 -0.98 -10.29 -28.93
N ARG A 17 -0.28 -11.43 -28.89
CA ARG A 17 -0.25 -12.39 -30.00
C ARG A 17 -1.39 -13.36 -29.82
N MET A 18 -2.17 -13.55 -30.88
CA MET A 18 -3.31 -14.46 -30.91
C MET A 18 -3.11 -15.44 -32.06
N ASP A 19 -3.53 -16.68 -31.87
CA ASP A 19 -3.60 -17.61 -33.00
C ASP A 19 -4.70 -17.15 -33.99
N PRO A 20 -4.65 -17.61 -35.26
CA PRO A 20 -5.60 -17.19 -36.28
C PRO A 20 -7.07 -17.48 -35.93
N ALA A 21 -7.37 -18.58 -35.22
CA ALA A 21 -8.73 -18.96 -34.87
C ALA A 21 -9.31 -18.01 -33.80
N THR A 22 -8.55 -17.72 -32.75
CA THR A 22 -8.97 -16.77 -31.72
C THR A 22 -9.12 -15.36 -32.29
N ARG A 23 -8.23 -14.94 -33.20
CA ARG A 23 -8.35 -13.65 -33.89
C ARG A 23 -9.63 -13.56 -34.72
N PHE A 24 -10.00 -14.63 -35.41
CA PHE A 24 -11.25 -14.72 -36.18
C PHE A 24 -12.48 -14.63 -35.27
N LEU A 25 -12.49 -15.35 -34.14
CA LEU A 25 -13.61 -15.32 -33.18
C LEU A 25 -13.87 -13.91 -32.65
N VAL A 26 -12.81 -13.18 -32.25
CA VAL A 26 -12.96 -11.80 -31.77
C VAL A 26 -13.44 -10.87 -32.90
N ASP A 27 -12.96 -11.06 -34.14
CA ASP A 27 -13.44 -10.29 -35.30
C ASP A 27 -14.93 -10.50 -35.56
N PHE A 28 -15.36 -11.76 -35.54
CA PHE A 28 -16.75 -12.16 -35.75
C PHE A 28 -17.66 -11.51 -34.70
N VAL A 29 -17.30 -11.61 -33.41
CA VAL A 29 -18.07 -11.00 -32.32
C VAL A 29 -18.11 -9.47 -32.44
N ALA A 30 -16.99 -8.83 -32.79
CA ALA A 30 -16.92 -7.38 -33.01
C ALA A 30 -17.88 -6.93 -34.13
N ARG A 31 -17.90 -7.65 -35.25
CA ARG A 31 -18.83 -7.39 -36.36
C ARG A 31 -20.29 -7.63 -35.96
N CYS A 32 -20.60 -8.74 -35.30
CA CYS A 32 -21.96 -9.04 -34.84
C CYS A 32 -22.49 -7.98 -33.87
N LYS A 33 -21.63 -7.41 -33.01
CA LYS A 33 -22.00 -6.38 -32.02
C LYS A 33 -21.89 -4.96 -32.54
N GLY A 34 -21.35 -4.73 -33.75
CA GLY A 34 -21.07 -3.39 -34.27
C GLY A 34 -20.07 -2.60 -33.42
N GLN A 35 -19.10 -3.28 -32.79
CA GLN A 35 -18.13 -2.70 -31.86
C GLN A 35 -16.70 -2.86 -32.39
N SER A 36 -15.77 -2.07 -31.86
CA SER A 36 -14.34 -2.30 -32.11
C SER A 36 -13.88 -3.57 -31.40
N ILE A 37 -12.84 -4.21 -31.93
CA ILE A 37 -12.16 -5.35 -31.29
C ILE A 37 -11.72 -4.98 -29.88
N SER A 38 -11.13 -3.79 -29.69
CA SER A 38 -10.70 -3.29 -28.38
C SER A 38 -11.84 -3.29 -27.38
N THR A 39 -13.02 -2.76 -27.76
CA THR A 39 -14.19 -2.73 -26.88
C THR A 39 -14.71 -4.11 -26.54
N VAL A 40 -14.70 -5.06 -27.49
CA VAL A 40 -15.08 -6.46 -27.22
C VAL A 40 -14.13 -7.10 -26.21
N VAL A 41 -12.82 -6.90 -26.39
CA VAL A 41 -11.79 -7.45 -25.50
C VAL A 41 -11.87 -6.83 -24.11
N GLU A 42 -11.96 -5.51 -24.00
CA GLU A 42 -12.08 -4.81 -22.72
C GLU A 42 -13.31 -5.28 -21.92
N ARG A 43 -14.47 -5.37 -22.58
CA ARG A 43 -15.69 -5.88 -21.94
C ARG A 43 -15.54 -7.34 -21.49
N ALA A 44 -14.96 -8.19 -22.34
CA ALA A 44 -14.72 -9.58 -21.99
C ALA A 44 -13.79 -9.73 -20.77
N ILE A 45 -12.73 -8.92 -20.70
CA ILE A 45 -11.81 -8.89 -19.55
C ILE A 45 -12.55 -8.41 -18.30
N GLN A 46 -13.32 -7.33 -18.39
CA GLN A 46 -14.10 -6.80 -17.27
C GLN A 46 -15.10 -7.84 -16.74
N GLU A 47 -15.87 -8.47 -17.63
CA GLU A 47 -16.83 -9.52 -17.28
C GLU A 47 -16.12 -10.75 -16.67
N ALA A 48 -14.94 -11.11 -17.15
CA ALA A 48 -14.15 -12.19 -16.58
C ALA A 48 -13.65 -11.82 -15.17
N ALA A 49 -13.13 -10.60 -14.99
CA ALA A 49 -12.65 -10.10 -13.70
C ALA A 49 -13.78 -10.00 -12.67
N ASP A 50 -14.99 -9.60 -13.08
CA ASP A 50 -16.17 -9.50 -12.20
C ASP A 50 -16.64 -10.86 -11.65
N ARG A 51 -16.30 -11.95 -12.34
CA ARG A 51 -16.61 -13.33 -11.90
C ARG A 51 -15.60 -13.88 -10.90
N ILE A 52 -14.43 -13.25 -10.76
CA ILE A 52 -13.40 -13.69 -9.81
C ILE A 52 -13.75 -13.16 -8.41
N ASN A 53 -13.96 -14.08 -7.48
CA ASN A 53 -14.13 -13.77 -6.06
C ASN A 53 -13.01 -14.44 -5.25
N LEU A 54 -12.28 -13.65 -4.48
CA LEU A 54 -11.16 -14.09 -3.65
C LEU A 54 -11.56 -14.37 -2.19
N ALA A 55 -12.84 -14.23 -1.81
CA ALA A 55 -13.29 -14.58 -0.47
C ALA A 55 -13.22 -16.11 -0.24
N ASP A 56 -12.74 -16.54 0.94
CA ASP A 56 -12.72 -17.96 1.34
C ASP A 56 -14.10 -18.46 1.78
N ASP A 57 -14.91 -17.59 2.40
CA ASP A 57 -16.24 -17.91 2.91
C ASP A 57 -17.28 -16.96 2.29
N PRO A 58 -18.33 -17.48 1.65
CA PRO A 58 -19.45 -16.69 1.13
C PRO A 58 -20.08 -15.72 2.16
N ARG A 59 -19.95 -15.99 3.46
CA ARG A 59 -20.46 -15.12 4.54
C ARG A 59 -19.62 -13.87 4.78
N THR A 60 -18.35 -13.88 4.36
CA THR A 60 -17.42 -12.76 4.54
C THR A 60 -17.57 -11.66 3.49
N GLY A 61 -18.48 -11.86 2.52
CA GLY A 61 -18.71 -10.96 1.41
C GLY A 61 -17.90 -11.35 0.17
N GLU A 62 -17.93 -10.49 -0.85
CA GLU A 62 -17.17 -10.68 -2.08
C GLU A 62 -15.88 -9.86 -2.03
N ILE A 63 -14.73 -10.49 -2.34
CA ILE A 63 -13.46 -9.78 -2.56
C ILE A 63 -13.17 -9.82 -4.05
N LYS A 64 -13.41 -8.70 -4.73
CA LYS A 64 -13.28 -8.52 -6.19
C LYS A 64 -12.15 -7.58 -6.54
N TRP A 65 -11.79 -7.51 -7.84
CA TRP A 65 -10.76 -6.59 -8.36
C TRP A 65 -10.97 -5.12 -7.91
N THR A 66 -12.23 -4.70 -7.75
CA THR A 66 -12.61 -3.36 -7.26
C THR A 66 -12.08 -3.02 -5.87
N HIS A 67 -11.83 -4.02 -5.02
CA HIS A 67 -11.26 -3.81 -3.67
C HIS A 67 -9.79 -3.39 -3.74
N PHE A 68 -9.09 -3.88 -4.76
CA PHE A 68 -7.68 -3.62 -5.00
C PHE A 68 -7.46 -2.35 -5.84
N TRP A 69 -8.40 -2.04 -6.73
CA TRP A 69 -8.32 -0.84 -7.56
C TRP A 69 -8.17 0.43 -6.71
N HIS A 70 -7.22 1.27 -7.13
CA HIS A 70 -6.97 2.56 -6.52
C HIS A 70 -6.32 3.48 -7.56
N ILE A 71 -6.58 4.78 -7.46
CA ILE A 71 -6.04 5.77 -8.40
C ILE A 71 -4.52 5.94 -8.25
N ASN A 72 -4.05 6.00 -7.01
CA ASN A 72 -2.63 5.94 -6.68
C ASN A 72 -2.10 4.52 -6.93
N GLU A 73 -1.11 4.42 -7.82
CA GLU A 73 -0.48 3.17 -8.23
C GLU A 73 0.15 2.43 -7.05
N GLY A 74 0.84 3.13 -6.16
CA GLY A 74 1.50 2.48 -5.03
C GLY A 74 0.54 1.86 -4.04
N VAL A 75 -0.59 2.51 -3.79
CA VAL A 75 -1.66 1.94 -2.97
C VAL A 75 -2.23 0.69 -3.65
N ARG A 76 -2.49 0.75 -4.95
CA ARG A 76 -3.00 -0.40 -5.74
C ARG A 76 -2.03 -1.58 -5.68
N SER A 77 -0.75 -1.33 -5.90
CA SER A 77 0.31 -2.34 -5.84
C SER A 77 0.43 -2.94 -4.45
N LEU A 78 0.51 -2.13 -3.38
CA LEU A 78 0.56 -2.65 -2.01
C LEU A 78 -0.66 -3.49 -1.65
N LYS A 79 -1.86 -3.10 -2.09
CA LYS A 79 -3.09 -3.89 -1.89
C LYS A 79 -3.00 -5.24 -2.61
N MET A 80 -2.64 -5.24 -3.89
CA MET A 80 -2.55 -6.47 -4.70
C MET A 80 -1.48 -7.41 -4.16
N TRP A 81 -0.27 -6.90 -3.90
CA TRP A 81 0.87 -7.70 -3.47
C TRP A 81 0.75 -8.22 -2.03
N SER A 82 -0.13 -7.63 -1.22
CA SER A 82 -0.45 -8.15 0.12
C SER A 82 -1.42 -9.34 0.08
N GLU A 83 -2.13 -9.55 -1.02
CA GLU A 83 -3.07 -10.66 -1.18
C GLU A 83 -2.37 -11.91 -1.73
N LYS A 84 -2.28 -12.95 -0.91
CA LYS A 84 -1.59 -14.20 -1.27
C LYS A 84 -2.24 -14.90 -2.45
N LYS A 85 -3.57 -14.78 -2.61
CA LYS A 85 -4.32 -15.39 -3.72
C LYS A 85 -4.03 -14.75 -5.08
N LEU A 86 -3.35 -13.60 -5.10
CA LEU A 86 -2.87 -12.96 -6.32
C LEU A 86 -1.43 -13.37 -6.70
N TYR A 87 -0.83 -14.31 -5.97
CA TYR A 87 0.47 -14.92 -6.28
C TYR A 87 1.60 -13.90 -6.54
N PRO A 88 1.87 -12.98 -5.59
CA PRO A 88 2.92 -11.98 -5.75
C PRO A 88 4.30 -12.64 -5.90
N ASN A 89 5.15 -12.08 -6.76
CA ASN A 89 6.52 -12.54 -6.96
C ASN A 89 7.45 -12.10 -5.80
N TYR A 90 8.72 -12.52 -5.85
CA TYR A 90 9.68 -12.25 -4.78
C TYR A 90 9.93 -10.75 -4.53
N GLU A 91 10.12 -9.95 -5.58
CA GLU A 91 10.36 -8.52 -5.44
C GLU A 91 9.12 -7.82 -4.88
N GLU A 92 7.93 -8.18 -5.36
CA GLU A 92 6.66 -7.65 -4.84
C GLU A 92 6.47 -7.95 -3.34
N GLN A 93 6.73 -9.20 -2.93
CA GLN A 93 6.71 -9.59 -1.52
C GLN A 93 7.75 -8.84 -0.69
N PHE A 94 8.94 -8.61 -1.26
CA PHE A 94 10.00 -7.83 -0.63
C PHE A 94 9.58 -6.37 -0.41
N ILE A 95 8.96 -5.73 -1.41
CA ILE A 95 8.47 -4.35 -1.29
C ILE A 95 7.36 -4.25 -0.23
N VAL A 96 6.43 -5.21 -0.18
CA VAL A 96 5.41 -5.26 0.88
C VAL A 96 6.06 -5.39 2.26
N SER A 97 7.07 -6.27 2.40
CA SER A 97 7.82 -6.44 3.64
C SER A 97 8.56 -5.15 4.05
N PHE A 98 9.19 -4.48 3.07
CA PHE A 98 9.85 -3.19 3.27
C PHE A 98 8.87 -2.12 3.76
N ALA A 99 7.72 -1.97 3.09
CA ALA A 99 6.68 -1.03 3.48
C ALA A 99 6.11 -1.33 4.88
N ASN A 100 6.01 -2.61 5.24
CA ASN A 100 5.57 -3.07 6.55
C ASN A 100 6.56 -2.72 7.68
N MET A 101 7.86 -2.79 7.41
CA MET A 101 8.90 -2.38 8.37
C MET A 101 8.99 -0.87 8.51
N HIS A 102 8.74 -0.15 7.41
CA HIS A 102 8.74 1.30 7.34
C HIS A 102 7.32 1.88 7.39
N TRP A 103 6.44 1.22 8.15
CA TRP A 103 5.02 1.53 8.13
C TRP A 103 4.66 3.02 8.32
N PRO A 104 5.39 3.86 9.08
CA PRO A 104 5.03 5.27 9.24
C PRO A 104 5.02 6.07 7.93
N PHE A 105 5.70 5.56 6.89
CA PHE A 105 5.75 6.17 5.55
C PHE A 105 4.61 5.71 4.65
N PHE A 106 4.06 4.51 4.85
CA PHE A 106 3.09 3.89 3.95
C PHE A 106 1.69 3.78 4.55
N TYR A 107 1.59 3.64 5.86
CA TYR A 107 0.35 3.35 6.57
C TYR A 107 0.08 4.38 7.67
N VAL A 108 -1.21 4.65 7.90
CA VAL A 108 -1.66 5.58 8.95
C VAL A 108 -1.37 5.00 10.33
N THR A 109 -1.51 3.68 10.49
CA THR A 109 -1.31 2.95 11.74
C THR A 109 -0.42 1.73 11.51
N GLU A 110 0.22 1.25 12.57
CA GLU A 110 0.99 0.00 12.54
C GLU A 110 0.14 -1.23 12.16
N LYS A 111 -1.18 -1.16 12.39
CA LYS A 111 -2.14 -2.18 11.97
C LYS A 111 -2.38 -2.23 10.46
N ARG A 112 -1.85 -1.26 9.69
CA ARG A 112 -1.88 -1.22 8.21
C ARG A 112 -3.28 -1.23 7.61
N THR A 113 -4.24 -0.66 8.33
CA THR A 113 -5.66 -0.62 7.92
C THR A 113 -5.95 0.49 6.90
N ALA A 114 -5.10 1.51 6.83
CA ALA A 114 -5.24 2.65 5.95
C ALA A 114 -3.88 3.13 5.44
N TYR A 115 -3.85 3.63 4.21
CA TYR A 115 -2.65 4.06 3.50
C TYR A 115 -2.44 5.58 3.63
N LYS A 116 -1.18 6.02 3.66
CA LYS A 116 -0.82 7.44 3.57
C LYS A 116 -0.60 7.83 2.12
N GLU A 117 -1.70 7.99 1.38
CA GLU A 117 -1.67 8.22 -0.07
C GLU A 117 -0.72 9.34 -0.49
N ALA A 118 -0.77 10.50 0.19
CA ALA A 118 0.11 11.64 -0.11
C ALA A 118 1.60 11.30 0.01
N TYR A 119 1.99 10.45 0.98
CA TYR A 119 3.38 10.02 1.11
C TYR A 119 3.73 8.97 0.06
N ILE A 120 2.81 8.03 -0.19
CA ILE A 120 2.99 7.00 -1.21
C ILE A 120 3.19 7.64 -2.59
N ASP A 121 2.37 8.62 -2.98
CA ASP A 121 2.53 9.34 -4.26
C ASP A 121 3.93 9.95 -4.44
N ILE A 122 4.54 10.42 -3.35
CA ILE A 122 5.88 11.02 -3.35
C ILE A 122 6.98 9.96 -3.41
N ILE A 123 6.83 8.87 -2.64
CA ILE A 123 7.87 7.85 -2.45
C ILE A 123 7.85 6.82 -3.59
N TRP A 124 6.67 6.47 -4.09
CA TRP A 124 6.48 5.34 -4.99
C TRP A 124 7.34 5.37 -6.26
N PRO A 125 7.57 6.53 -6.92
CA PRO A 125 8.44 6.61 -8.09
C PRO A 125 9.90 6.17 -7.84
N GLN A 126 10.34 6.14 -6.58
CA GLN A 126 11.70 5.77 -6.15
C GLN A 126 11.68 4.55 -5.21
N ILE A 127 10.60 3.77 -5.20
CA ILE A 127 10.42 2.70 -4.22
C ILE A 127 11.54 1.64 -4.30
N ASP A 128 11.98 1.30 -5.50
CA ASP A 128 13.04 0.32 -5.73
C ASP A 128 14.38 0.80 -5.16
N GLU A 129 14.69 2.09 -5.30
CA GLU A 129 15.91 2.69 -4.75
C GLU A 129 15.92 2.62 -3.21
N PHE A 130 14.80 2.98 -2.56
CA PHE A 130 14.71 2.87 -1.10
C PHE A 130 14.77 1.43 -0.61
N ALA A 131 14.16 0.51 -1.35
CA ALA A 131 14.18 -0.92 -1.07
C ALA A 131 15.60 -1.50 -1.22
N GLU A 132 16.37 -1.02 -2.19
CA GLU A 132 17.78 -1.35 -2.38
C GLU A 132 18.67 -0.79 -1.26
N ILE A 133 18.48 0.49 -0.88
CA ILE A 133 19.17 1.08 0.29
C ILE A 133 18.92 0.20 1.52
N TRP A 134 17.67 -0.20 1.77
CA TRP A 134 17.34 -1.09 2.88
C TRP A 134 18.04 -2.44 2.78
N ARG A 135 18.02 -3.08 1.60
CA ARG A 135 18.68 -4.36 1.36
C ARG A 135 20.17 -4.33 1.72
N ASN A 136 20.84 -3.23 1.36
CA ASN A 136 22.28 -3.05 1.54
C ASN A 136 22.66 -2.61 2.96
N THR A 137 21.78 -1.89 3.66
CA THR A 137 22.10 -1.24 4.95
C THR A 137 21.42 -1.88 6.17
N ARG A 138 20.48 -2.81 6.00
CA ARG A 138 19.70 -3.39 7.11
C ARG A 138 20.53 -3.97 8.27
N THR A 139 21.76 -4.40 8.01
CA THR A 139 22.68 -4.95 9.02
C THR A 139 23.59 -3.90 9.67
N THR A 140 23.95 -2.84 8.94
CA THR A 140 24.92 -1.82 9.36
C THR A 140 24.26 -0.53 9.83
N ASP A 141 23.22 -0.08 9.13
CA ASP A 141 22.44 1.11 9.42
C ASP A 141 20.96 0.89 9.11
N ARG A 142 20.25 0.39 10.12
CA ARG A 142 18.83 0.03 10.03
C ARG A 142 17.92 1.23 9.71
N TRP A 143 18.41 2.46 9.80
CA TRP A 143 17.58 3.65 9.66
C TRP A 143 17.82 4.39 8.34
N ALA A 144 18.81 3.98 7.55
CA ALA A 144 19.23 4.67 6.32
C ALA A 144 18.09 4.86 5.31
N ALA A 145 17.34 3.80 4.98
CA ALA A 145 16.24 3.87 4.02
C ALA A 145 15.14 4.85 4.45
N GLY A 146 14.72 4.82 5.73
CA GLY A 146 13.73 5.77 6.22
C GLY A 146 14.24 7.21 6.31
N ARG A 147 15.55 7.45 6.51
CA ARG A 147 16.12 8.81 6.39
C ARG A 147 16.08 9.30 4.94
N ALA A 148 16.37 8.43 3.98
CA ALA A 148 16.25 8.76 2.56
C ALA A 148 14.80 9.13 2.18
N MET A 149 13.81 8.29 2.56
CA MET A 149 12.39 8.58 2.34
C MET A 149 11.95 9.89 3.02
N ARG A 150 12.41 10.14 4.25
CA ARG A 150 12.14 11.39 4.98
C ARG A 150 12.64 12.62 4.21
N THR A 151 13.84 12.55 3.64
CA THR A 151 14.40 13.66 2.85
C THR A 151 13.56 13.94 1.61
N VAL A 152 13.09 12.90 0.90
CA VAL A 152 12.26 13.09 -0.29
C VAL A 152 10.90 13.70 0.04
N ILE A 153 10.25 13.27 1.14
CA ILE A 153 9.00 13.88 1.61
C ILE A 153 9.20 15.34 2.01
N LEU A 154 10.30 15.64 2.71
CA LEU A 154 10.62 17.01 3.10
C LEU A 154 10.86 17.92 1.89
N ASN A 155 11.59 17.43 0.89
CA ASN A 155 11.85 18.16 -0.36
C ASN A 155 10.56 18.42 -1.17
N ALA A 156 9.56 17.56 -1.03
CA ALA A 156 8.22 17.78 -1.59
C ALA A 156 7.36 18.78 -0.79
N GLY A 157 7.91 19.39 0.28
CA GLY A 157 7.21 20.37 1.10
C GLY A 157 6.20 19.77 2.08
N VAL A 158 6.26 18.46 2.31
CA VAL A 158 5.35 17.74 3.21
C VAL A 158 6.09 17.41 4.51
N GLN A 159 5.40 17.52 5.65
CA GLN A 159 5.98 17.13 6.93
C GLN A 159 6.16 15.62 6.99
N PRO A 160 7.40 15.08 7.11
CA PRO A 160 7.63 13.64 7.17
C PRO A 160 7.34 13.09 8.58
N PRO A 161 7.19 11.76 8.72
CA PRO A 161 7.12 11.13 10.03
C PRO A 161 8.45 11.28 10.79
N ASP A 162 8.39 11.21 12.12
CA ASP A 162 9.58 11.13 12.96
C ASP A 162 10.34 9.82 12.67
N TRP A 163 11.60 9.93 12.27
CA TRP A 163 12.45 8.79 11.94
C TRP A 163 13.93 9.06 12.26
N PRO A 164 14.62 8.20 13.03
CA PRO A 164 14.14 6.95 13.64
C PRO A 164 13.07 7.17 14.73
N PRO A 165 12.25 6.16 15.08
CA PRO A 165 11.28 6.26 16.15
C PRO A 165 11.96 6.65 17.46
N ARG A 166 11.47 7.69 18.14
CA ARG A 166 11.98 8.01 19.47
C ARG A 166 11.62 6.87 20.43
N PRO A 167 12.53 6.45 21.33
CA PRO A 167 12.16 5.50 22.37
C PRO A 167 11.01 6.09 23.21
N PRO A 168 10.04 5.28 23.63
CA PRO A 168 8.96 5.76 24.48
C PRO A 168 9.57 6.36 25.76
N ALA A 169 9.11 7.54 26.13
CA ALA A 169 9.55 8.17 27.37
C ALA A 169 9.29 7.22 28.55
N PRO A 170 10.24 7.07 29.50
CA PRO A 170 10.01 6.23 30.67
C PRO A 170 8.74 6.69 31.38
N ALA A 171 7.85 5.74 31.67
CA ALA A 171 6.60 6.02 32.39
C ALA A 171 6.93 6.79 33.68
N PRO A 172 6.16 7.84 34.04
CA PRO A 172 6.39 8.58 35.27
C PRO A 172 6.38 7.59 36.43
N ALA A 173 7.51 7.51 37.14
CA ALA A 173 7.66 6.64 38.29
C ALA A 173 6.48 6.88 39.23
N ALA A 174 5.68 5.84 39.45
CA ALA A 174 4.57 5.89 40.39
C ALA A 174 5.13 6.42 41.72
N ALA A 175 4.69 7.62 42.10
CA ALA A 175 5.04 8.24 43.37
C ALA A 175 4.81 7.19 44.47
N GLN A 176 5.91 6.74 45.09
CA GLN A 176 5.85 5.90 46.28
C GLN A 176 5.01 6.64 47.31
N LYS A 177 3.77 6.18 47.53
CA LYS A 177 2.97 6.60 48.66
C LYS A 177 3.71 6.14 49.91
N ASN A 178 4.41 7.07 50.57
CA ASN A 178 4.90 6.88 51.92
C ASN A 178 3.71 6.48 52.82
N PRO A 179 3.79 5.38 53.59
CA PRO A 179 2.76 5.07 54.56
C PRO A 179 2.75 6.13 55.69
N PRO A 180 1.57 6.56 56.15
CA PRO A 180 1.46 7.56 57.20
C PRO A 180 1.67 6.93 58.59
N GLY A 181 2.48 7.60 59.40
CA GLY A 181 2.28 7.69 60.85
C GLY A 181 2.68 6.48 61.71
N GLN A 182 3.94 6.45 62.15
CA GLN A 182 4.22 6.02 63.53
C GLN A 182 4.31 7.28 64.38
N SER A 183 3.22 7.60 65.08
CA SER A 183 3.18 8.60 66.13
C SER A 183 2.50 7.97 67.33
N GLY A 184 3.31 7.67 68.34
CA GLY A 184 2.95 7.70 69.76
C GLY A 184 1.95 6.68 70.27
N GLU A 185 2.42 5.76 71.12
CA GLU A 185 1.66 5.38 72.30
C GLU A 185 2.64 5.12 73.46
N GLY A 186 2.60 6.02 74.44
CA GLY A 186 3.08 5.78 75.79
C GLY A 186 1.88 5.69 76.72
N LYS A 187 1.86 4.67 77.58
CA LYS A 187 1.31 4.63 78.96
C LYS A 187 1.36 3.17 79.43
N ALA A 188 2.19 2.85 80.42
CA ALA A 188 1.92 2.95 81.86
C ALA A 188 1.23 1.70 82.41
N SER A 189 2.00 0.89 83.16
CA SER A 189 1.72 0.46 84.55
C SER A 189 2.97 -0.20 85.12
#